data_AF-A0A3A8JNH9-F1
#
_entry.id   AF-A0A3A8JNH9-F1
#
_cell.length_a   1.000
_cell.length_b   1.000
_cell.length_c   1.000
_cell.angle_alpha   90.00
_cell.angle_beta   90.00
_cell.angle_gamma   90.00
#
_symmetry.space_group_name_H-M   'P 1'
#
loop_
_entity.id
_entity.type
_entity.pdbx_description
1 polymer ?
#
loop_
_entity_poly.entity_id
_entity_poly.type
_entity_poly.pdbx_seq_one_letter_code
_entity_poly.pdbx_strand_id
1 'polypeptide(L)'
;MAFVVAGCGGRRSNAKVDFSQMGPSINSKRYANLEKIAAKDLKCDEELTPQYLGENQYQMIGCNVEGVYELRCKMGQCSWIPDVRARAEFDLGCSRFELQTSKLDRVTAGVAGCGKRATYRLSTMGRGYSWILNSAVAQDEVPAPVPAPPPVPAPAPADEVPVQTTL
;
A
#
# COMPACT_ATOMS: atom_id res chain seq x y z
N MET A 1 -28.35 2.98 39.72
CA MET A 1 -28.03 2.83 38.28
C MET A 1 -26.86 1.87 38.17
N ALA A 2 -27.07 0.68 37.62
CA ALA A 2 -26.01 -0.31 37.43
C ALA A 2 -25.57 -0.27 35.97
N PHE A 3 -24.34 0.18 35.73
CA PHE A 3 -23.70 0.10 34.42
C PHE A 3 -23.13 -1.30 34.26
N VAL A 4 -23.79 -2.12 33.44
CA VAL A 4 -23.22 -3.39 32.98
C VAL A 4 -22.21 -3.04 31.88
N VAL A 5 -20.93 -3.01 32.24
CA VAL A 5 -19.83 -2.96 31.27
C VAL A 5 -19.79 -4.35 30.61
N ALA A 6 -20.47 -4.50 29.48
CA ALA A 6 -20.30 -5.66 28.62
C ALA A 6 -18.88 -5.62 28.05
N GLY A 7 -17.99 -6.41 28.63
CA GLY A 7 -16.65 -6.61 28.11
C GLY A 7 -16.72 -7.25 26.72
N CYS A 8 -16.29 -6.52 25.69
CA CYS A 8 -15.98 -7.06 24.37
C CYS A 8 -14.75 -7.97 24.47
N GLY A 9 -14.95 -9.17 25.01
CA GLY A 9 -13.95 -10.22 25.16
C GLY A 9 -14.21 -11.37 24.21
N GLY A 10 -14.42 -11.08 22.92
CA GLY A 10 -14.47 -12.10 21.88
C GLY A 10 -13.14 -12.85 21.82
N ARG A 11 -13.09 -14.05 22.41
CA ARG A 11 -11.92 -14.94 22.32
C ARG A 11 -11.82 -15.43 20.88
N ARG A 12 -10.91 -14.82 20.09
CA ARG A 12 -10.60 -15.32 18.76
C ARG A 12 -9.94 -16.70 18.86
N SER A 13 -10.61 -17.70 18.33
CA SER A 13 -10.19 -19.09 18.40
C SER A 13 -9.14 -19.35 17.32
N ASN A 14 -7.87 -19.40 17.73
CA ASN A 14 -6.76 -19.74 16.84
C ASN A 14 -6.75 -21.24 16.44
N ALA A 15 -7.72 -22.04 16.91
CA ALA A 15 -7.75 -23.50 16.77
C ALA A 15 -8.02 -23.99 15.33
N LYS A 16 -8.49 -23.12 14.43
CA LYS A 16 -8.79 -23.47 13.03
C LYS A 16 -7.67 -23.17 12.04
N VAL A 17 -6.57 -22.57 12.50
CA VAL A 17 -5.51 -22.11 11.60
C VAL A 17 -4.54 -23.24 11.29
N ASP A 18 -4.44 -23.59 10.02
CA ASP A 18 -3.46 -24.56 9.54
C ASP A 18 -2.09 -23.88 9.33
N PHE A 19 -1.22 -24.03 10.31
CA PHE A 19 0.13 -23.46 10.26
C PHE A 19 1.04 -24.11 9.20
N SER A 20 0.69 -25.29 8.68
CA SER A 20 1.51 -25.94 7.64
C SER A 20 1.56 -25.12 6.34
N GLN A 21 0.52 -24.31 6.10
CA GLN A 21 0.39 -23.44 4.92
C GLN A 21 0.91 -22.02 5.16
N MET A 22 1.34 -21.69 6.38
CA MET A 22 1.70 -20.34 6.79
C MET A 22 3.22 -20.07 6.75
N GLY A 23 3.99 -20.95 6.12
CA GLY A 23 5.45 -20.81 5.99
C GLY A 23 6.24 -21.19 7.26
N PRO A 24 7.56 -21.39 7.14
CA PRO A 24 8.37 -22.03 8.18
C PRO A 24 8.61 -21.16 9.42
N SER A 25 8.39 -19.84 9.32
CA SER A 25 8.67 -18.88 10.39
C SER A 25 7.46 -18.58 11.26
N ILE A 26 6.28 -19.11 10.96
CA ILE A 26 5.07 -18.88 11.76
C ILE A 26 4.96 -19.92 12.89
N ASN A 27 4.36 -19.52 13.99
CA ASN A 27 3.88 -20.45 15.02
C ASN A 27 2.67 -19.82 15.72
N SER A 28 1.99 -20.59 16.58
CA SER A 28 0.79 -20.14 17.29
C SER A 28 0.98 -18.83 18.05
N LYS A 29 2.12 -18.64 18.73
CA LYS A 29 2.43 -17.40 19.47
C LYS A 29 2.63 -16.19 18.55
N ARG A 30 3.34 -16.37 17.43
CA ARG A 30 3.58 -15.31 16.44
C ARG A 30 2.30 -14.93 15.72
N TYR A 31 1.47 -15.92 15.38
CA TYR A 31 0.18 -15.71 14.75
C TYR A 31 -0.81 -14.98 15.69
N ALA A 32 -0.93 -15.41 16.95
CA ALA A 32 -1.77 -14.69 17.93
C ALA A 32 -1.32 -13.23 18.16
N ASN A 33 -0.04 -12.92 17.91
CA ASN A 33 0.46 -11.54 17.94
C ASN A 33 0.07 -10.78 16.66
N LEU A 34 0.25 -11.40 15.48
CA LEU A 34 -0.18 -10.87 14.19
C LEU A 34 -1.66 -10.52 14.20
N GLU A 35 -2.51 -11.43 14.65
CA GLU A 35 -3.96 -11.26 14.70
C GLU A 35 -4.37 -10.04 15.55
N LYS A 36 -3.68 -9.80 16.67
CA LYS A 36 -3.92 -8.63 17.54
C LYS A 36 -3.50 -7.33 16.88
N ILE A 37 -2.33 -7.31 16.23
CA ILE A 37 -1.84 -6.14 15.50
C ILE A 37 -2.79 -5.85 14.33
N ALA A 38 -3.08 -6.87 13.53
CA ALA A 38 -3.90 -6.74 12.34
C ALA A 38 -5.31 -6.27 12.66
N ALA A 39 -5.96 -6.78 13.70
CA ALA A 39 -7.28 -6.29 14.05
C ALA A 39 -7.30 -4.83 14.51
N LYS A 40 -6.27 -4.40 15.23
CA LYS A 40 -6.15 -2.99 15.62
C LYS A 40 -5.95 -2.10 14.39
N ASP A 41 -5.04 -2.48 13.50
CA ASP A 41 -4.67 -1.70 12.31
C ASP A 41 -5.81 -1.69 11.26
N LEU A 42 -6.52 -2.82 11.15
CA LEU A 42 -7.66 -2.99 10.26
C LEU A 42 -8.98 -2.51 10.87
N LYS A 43 -9.03 -2.17 12.16
CA LYS A 43 -10.26 -1.84 12.91
C LYS A 43 -11.34 -2.92 12.73
N CYS A 44 -10.92 -4.18 12.75
CA CYS A 44 -11.77 -5.34 12.53
C CYS A 44 -11.84 -6.18 13.80
N ASP A 45 -13.03 -6.27 14.39
CA ASP A 45 -13.28 -7.04 15.60
C ASP A 45 -13.54 -8.53 15.32
N GLU A 46 -13.97 -8.86 14.09
CA GLU A 46 -14.20 -10.21 13.60
C GLU A 46 -12.91 -11.04 13.43
N GLU A 47 -13.07 -12.32 13.11
CA GLU A 47 -11.96 -13.23 12.82
C GLU A 47 -11.31 -12.86 11.48
N LEU A 48 -9.99 -12.69 11.47
CA LEU A 48 -9.22 -12.40 10.28
C LEU A 48 -8.69 -13.69 9.66
N THR A 49 -8.84 -13.83 8.35
CA THR A 49 -8.27 -14.94 7.58
C THR A 49 -6.85 -14.59 7.15
N PRO A 50 -5.84 -15.40 7.51
CA PRO A 50 -4.49 -15.20 7.02
C PRO A 50 -4.27 -15.84 5.64
N GLN A 51 -3.46 -15.20 4.82
CA GLN A 51 -2.90 -15.76 3.59
C GLN A 51 -1.39 -15.53 3.57
N TYR A 52 -0.62 -16.59 3.36
CA TYR A 52 0.84 -16.49 3.24
C TYR A 52 1.24 -16.08 1.83
N LEU A 53 2.02 -15.00 1.71
CA LEU A 53 2.46 -14.45 0.42
C LEU A 53 3.88 -14.87 0.03
N GLY A 54 4.58 -15.60 0.90
CA GLY A 54 6.01 -15.89 0.73
C GLY A 54 6.91 -14.91 1.49
N GLU A 55 8.20 -15.23 1.59
CA GLU A 55 9.22 -14.35 2.18
C GLU A 55 8.89 -13.77 3.58
N ASN A 56 8.17 -14.52 4.42
CA ASN A 56 7.67 -14.05 5.72
C ASN A 56 6.64 -12.91 5.64
N GLN A 57 5.94 -12.77 4.52
CA GLN A 57 4.82 -11.85 4.35
C GLN A 57 3.47 -12.56 4.48
N TYR A 58 2.55 -11.89 5.15
CA TYR A 58 1.24 -12.40 5.52
C TYR A 58 0.20 -11.35 5.24
N GLN A 59 -0.78 -11.67 4.40
CA GLN A 59 -1.98 -10.88 4.23
C GLN A 59 -2.99 -11.31 5.27
N MET A 60 -3.59 -10.33 5.96
CA MET A 60 -4.72 -10.56 6.88
C MET A 60 -5.95 -9.94 6.24
N ILE A 61 -7.02 -10.73 6.10
CA ILE A 61 -8.24 -10.35 5.37
C ILE A 61 -9.45 -10.52 6.29
N GLY A 62 -10.32 -9.51 6.36
CA GLY A 62 -11.59 -9.58 7.08
C GLY A 62 -12.25 -8.21 7.18
N CYS A 63 -13.52 -8.14 7.55
CA CYS A 63 -14.29 -6.89 7.60
C CYS A 63 -14.20 -6.02 6.32
N ASN A 64 -14.14 -6.66 5.13
CA ASN A 64 -13.93 -6.01 3.82
C ASN A 64 -12.63 -5.20 3.72
N VAL A 65 -11.68 -5.41 4.61
CA VAL A 65 -10.36 -4.77 4.61
C VAL A 65 -9.27 -5.84 4.58
N GLU A 66 -8.10 -5.42 4.13
CA GLU A 66 -6.91 -6.26 4.09
C GLU A 66 -5.68 -5.45 4.51
N GLY A 67 -4.67 -6.17 4.99
CA GLY A 67 -3.36 -5.59 5.28
C GLY A 67 -2.25 -6.62 5.14
N VAL A 68 -1.09 -6.17 4.68
CA VAL A 68 0.10 -7.02 4.52
C VAL A 68 1.10 -6.75 5.63
N TYR A 69 1.56 -7.82 6.30
CA TYR A 69 2.46 -7.77 7.43
C TYR A 69 3.71 -8.61 7.15
N GLU A 70 4.89 -8.11 7.49
CA GLU A 70 6.16 -8.81 7.31
C GLU A 70 6.73 -9.23 8.68
N LEU A 71 7.04 -10.51 8.86
CA LEU A 71 7.74 -10.99 10.05
C LEU A 71 9.25 -10.84 9.87
N ARG A 72 9.89 -10.02 10.71
CA ARG A 72 11.35 -9.90 10.76
C ARG A 72 11.91 -10.44 12.05
N CYS A 73 12.93 -11.30 11.91
CA CYS A 73 13.68 -11.83 13.03
C CYS A 73 15.10 -11.25 13.05
N LYS A 74 15.53 -10.74 14.20
CA LYS A 74 16.90 -10.28 14.47
C LYS A 74 17.37 -10.86 15.80
N MET A 75 18.50 -11.59 15.79
CA MET A 75 19.08 -12.20 17.01
C MET A 75 18.06 -13.02 17.83
N GLY A 76 17.25 -13.85 17.16
CA GLY A 76 16.24 -14.70 17.82
C GLY A 76 14.95 -13.98 18.24
N GLN A 77 14.90 -12.64 18.18
CA GLN A 77 13.69 -11.87 18.43
C GLN A 77 12.97 -11.57 17.12
N CYS A 78 11.69 -11.92 17.02
CA CYS A 78 10.88 -11.63 15.84
C CYS A 78 9.81 -10.59 16.15
N SER A 79 9.66 -9.63 15.25
CA SER A 79 8.68 -8.56 15.34
C SER A 79 7.97 -8.38 14.00
N TRP A 80 6.69 -8.02 14.07
CA TRP A 80 5.87 -7.74 12.90
C TRP A 80 6.10 -6.31 12.42
N ILE A 81 6.27 -6.16 11.11
CA ILE A 81 6.21 -4.88 10.41
C ILE A 81 4.76 -4.69 9.96
N PRO A 82 4.09 -3.60 10.37
CA PRO A 82 2.73 -3.30 9.94
C PRO A 82 2.67 -2.90 8.47
N ASP A 83 1.49 -2.96 7.87
CA ASP A 83 1.24 -2.47 6.51
C ASP A 83 1.53 -0.95 6.43
N VAL A 84 2.36 -0.54 5.48
CA VAL A 84 2.69 0.88 5.26
C VAL A 84 1.46 1.68 4.83
N ARG A 85 0.45 1.05 4.19
CA ARG A 85 -0.80 1.70 3.79
C ARG A 85 -1.57 2.28 4.97
N ALA A 86 -1.48 1.67 6.16
CA ALA A 86 -2.15 2.19 7.35
C ALA A 86 -1.59 3.56 7.76
N ARG A 87 -0.28 3.78 7.60
CA ARG A 87 0.35 5.08 7.83
C ARG A 87 0.05 6.05 6.69
N ALA A 88 0.15 5.56 5.46
CA ALA A 88 -0.04 6.38 4.27
C ALA A 88 -1.47 6.87 4.07
N GLU A 89 -2.48 6.11 4.51
CA GLU A 89 -3.88 6.53 4.55
C GLU A 89 -4.04 7.87 5.30
N PHE A 90 -3.37 8.00 6.44
CA PHE A 90 -3.37 9.24 7.23
C PHE A 90 -2.56 10.37 6.55
N ASP A 91 -1.32 10.09 6.15
CA ASP A 91 -0.42 11.13 5.62
C ASP A 91 -0.85 11.63 4.22
N LEU A 92 -1.42 10.76 3.37
CA LEU A 92 -1.91 11.10 2.03
C LEU A 92 -3.37 11.57 2.04
N GLY A 93 -4.14 11.23 3.07
CA GLY A 93 -5.56 11.55 3.18
C GLY A 93 -6.43 10.79 2.18
N CYS A 94 -6.13 9.51 1.95
CA CYS A 94 -6.75 8.68 0.92
C CYS A 94 -7.10 7.30 1.44
N SER A 95 -8.10 6.67 0.83
CA SER A 95 -8.52 5.34 1.24
C SER A 95 -7.40 4.33 0.99
N ARG A 96 -7.16 3.41 1.92
CA ARG A 96 -6.12 2.37 1.74
C ARG A 96 -6.31 1.52 0.49
N PHE A 97 -7.55 1.38 0.02
CA PHE A 97 -7.89 0.60 -1.18
C PHE A 97 -7.41 1.29 -2.46
N GLU A 98 -7.16 2.60 -2.41
CA GLU A 98 -6.62 3.39 -3.50
C GLU A 98 -5.09 3.48 -3.44
N LEU A 99 -4.47 2.94 -2.38
CA LEU A 99 -3.04 2.98 -2.16
C LEU A 99 -2.35 1.72 -2.67
N GLN A 100 -1.35 1.92 -3.52
CA GLN A 100 -0.44 0.91 -4.00
C GLN A 100 0.93 1.10 -3.34
N THR A 101 1.54 -0.01 -2.95
CA THR A 101 2.85 -0.02 -2.28
C THR A 101 3.90 -0.66 -3.16
N SER A 102 5.07 -0.04 -3.25
CA SER A 102 6.25 -0.62 -3.89
C SER A 102 7.41 -0.66 -2.90
N LYS A 103 8.09 -1.81 -2.82
CA LYS A 103 9.30 -1.94 -2.00
C LYS A 103 10.46 -1.32 -2.78
N LEU A 104 11.06 -0.27 -2.22
CA LEU A 104 12.19 0.42 -2.85
C LEU A 104 13.52 -0.21 -2.41
N ASP A 105 13.62 -0.54 -1.12
CA ASP A 105 14.74 -1.28 -0.57
C ASP A 105 14.29 -2.08 0.67
N ARG A 106 15.26 -2.57 1.47
CA ARG A 106 14.97 -3.37 2.67
C ARG A 106 14.20 -2.59 3.75
N VAL A 107 14.40 -1.29 3.87
CA VAL A 107 13.83 -0.42 4.90
C VAL A 107 13.00 0.72 4.32
N THR A 108 12.86 0.84 3.00
CA THR A 108 12.10 1.91 2.37
C THR A 108 11.00 1.35 1.48
N ALA A 109 9.81 1.93 1.60
CA ALA A 109 8.66 1.64 0.75
C ALA A 109 8.12 2.93 0.13
N GLY A 110 7.78 2.89 -1.16
CA GLY A 110 6.98 3.92 -1.83
C GLY A 110 5.51 3.58 -1.69
N VAL A 111 4.68 4.60 -1.49
CA VAL A 111 3.22 4.47 -1.55
C VAL A 111 2.69 5.55 -2.49
N ALA A 112 1.84 5.13 -3.43
CA ALA A 112 1.18 6.01 -4.38
C ALA A 112 -0.31 5.66 -4.47
N GLY A 113 -1.14 6.65 -4.73
CA GLY A 113 -2.59 6.50 -4.84
C GLY A 113 -3.24 7.88 -4.85
N CYS A 114 -4.50 7.99 -5.25
CA CYS A 114 -5.28 9.25 -5.19
C CYS A 114 -4.57 10.52 -5.75
N GLY A 115 -3.67 10.37 -6.74
CA GLY A 115 -2.87 11.46 -7.30
C GLY A 115 -1.78 12.00 -6.37
N LYS A 116 -1.38 11.23 -5.36
CA LYS A 116 -0.33 11.57 -4.40
C LYS A 116 0.64 10.40 -4.23
N ARG A 117 1.86 10.72 -3.82
CA ARG A 117 2.88 9.74 -3.49
C ARG A 117 3.79 10.20 -2.35
N ALA A 118 4.28 9.24 -1.60
CA ALA A 118 5.26 9.46 -0.56
C ALA A 118 6.18 8.24 -0.41
N THR A 119 7.36 8.47 0.18
CA THR A 119 8.27 7.41 0.59
C THR A 119 8.28 7.29 2.10
N TYR A 120 8.35 6.07 2.60
CA TYR A 120 8.35 5.74 4.01
C TYR A 120 9.59 4.93 4.34
N ARG A 121 10.22 5.25 5.47
CA ARG A 121 11.33 4.50 6.03
C ARG A 121 10.89 3.74 7.27
N LEU A 122 11.26 2.48 7.32
CA LEU A 122 11.05 1.60 8.45
C LEU A 122 12.00 1.99 9.56
N SER A 123 11.43 2.42 10.68
CA SER A 123 12.14 2.73 11.91
C SER A 123 11.99 1.62 12.92
N THR A 124 13.05 1.39 13.70
CA THR A 124 13.10 0.45 14.82
C THR A 124 13.08 1.20 16.15
N MET A 125 12.25 2.23 16.28
CA MET A 125 12.13 2.96 17.55
C MET A 125 11.42 2.10 18.60
N GLY A 126 12.10 1.87 19.73
CA GLY A 126 11.57 1.05 20.82
C GLY A 126 11.66 -0.46 20.57
N ARG A 127 10.62 -1.21 20.99
CA ARG A 127 10.55 -2.69 20.90
C ARG A 127 9.85 -3.19 19.62
N GLY A 128 9.70 -2.35 18.60
CA GLY A 128 8.92 -2.70 17.40
C GLY A 128 9.33 -1.94 16.16
N TYR A 129 8.56 -2.17 15.10
CA TYR A 129 8.72 -1.52 13.81
C TYR A 129 7.62 -0.49 13.57
N SER A 130 7.98 0.65 12.99
CA SER A 130 7.02 1.68 12.58
C SER A 130 7.48 2.35 11.30
N TRP A 131 6.53 2.64 10.40
CA TRP A 131 6.79 3.44 9.22
C TRP A 131 6.82 4.94 9.56
N ILE A 132 7.86 5.62 9.13
CA ILE A 132 8.02 7.07 9.26
C ILE A 132 8.09 7.67 7.86
N LEU A 133 7.40 8.78 7.66
CA LEU A 133 7.45 9.54 6.42
C LEU A 133 8.90 10.00 6.15
N ASN A 134 9.43 9.64 4.98
CA ASN A 134 10.82 9.88 4.57
C ASN A 134 10.95 10.95 3.49
N SER A 135 9.83 11.49 3.00
CA SER A 135 9.78 12.58 2.01
C SER A 135 8.54 13.46 2.22
N ALA A 136 8.52 14.66 1.67
CA ALA A 136 7.27 15.40 1.51
C ALA A 136 6.28 14.57 0.67
N VAL A 137 4.98 14.76 0.90
CA VAL A 137 3.93 14.21 0.05
C VAL A 137 3.96 14.98 -1.26
N ALA A 138 4.26 14.28 -2.36
CA ALA A 138 4.20 14.85 -3.69
C ALA A 138 2.82 14.61 -4.30
N GLN A 139 2.30 15.60 -5.01
CA GLN A 139 1.15 15.42 -5.90
C GLN A 139 1.68 14.97 -7.26
N ASP A 140 1.05 13.97 -7.85
CA ASP A 140 1.31 13.60 -9.23
C ASP A 140 0.66 14.68 -10.11
N GLU A 141 1.46 15.63 -10.56
CA GLU A 141 1.00 16.70 -11.44
C GLU A 141 0.54 16.07 -12.76
N VAL A 142 -0.73 16.25 -13.08
CA VAL A 142 -1.27 15.90 -14.40
C VAL A 142 -0.48 16.72 -15.41
N PRO A 143 0.19 16.10 -16.42
CA PRO A 143 0.91 16.85 -17.42
C PRO A 143 0.00 17.92 -18.02
N ALA A 144 0.44 19.18 -18.03
CA ALA A 144 -0.29 20.25 -18.70
C ALA A 144 -0.60 19.80 -20.14
N PRO A 145 -1.84 20.00 -20.65
CA PRO A 145 -2.16 19.66 -22.02
C PRO A 145 -1.18 20.40 -22.94
N VAL A 146 -0.46 19.63 -23.77
CA VAL A 146 0.45 20.19 -24.78
C VAL A 146 -0.38 21.14 -25.67
N PRO A 147 0.03 22.41 -25.84
CA PRO A 147 -0.68 23.31 -26.73
C PRO A 147 -0.74 22.68 -28.13
N ALA A 148 -1.93 22.70 -28.74
CA ALA A 148 -2.14 22.13 -30.06
C ALA A 148 -1.10 22.71 -31.05
N PRO A 149 -0.53 21.89 -31.96
CA PRO A 149 0.40 22.39 -32.96
C PRO A 149 -0.28 23.49 -33.79
N PRO A 150 0.47 24.54 -34.17
CA PRO A 150 -0.09 25.62 -34.98
C PRO A 150 -0.68 25.06 -36.28
N PRO A 151 -1.80 25.63 -36.79
CA PRO A 151 -2.39 25.18 -38.04
C PRO A 151 -1.36 25.26 -39.17
N VAL A 152 -1.19 24.13 -39.86
CA VAL A 152 -0.29 24.03 -41.02
C VAL A 152 -0.75 25.07 -42.07
N PRO A 153 0.13 25.94 -42.58
CA PRO A 153 -0.24 26.88 -43.63
C PRO A 153 -0.70 26.10 -44.87
N ALA A 154 -1.83 26.53 -45.43
CA ALA A 154 -2.40 25.95 -46.65
C ALA A 154 -1.39 26.02 -47.80
N PRO A 155 -1.31 25.00 -48.68
CA PRO A 155 -0.43 25.04 -49.84
C PRO A 155 -0.82 26.23 -50.74
N ALA A 156 0.19 27.02 -51.12
CA ALA A 156 0.03 28.11 -52.07
C ALA A 156 -0.50 27.57 -53.42
N PRO A 157 -1.40 28.29 -54.11
CA PRO A 157 -1.85 27.90 -55.45
C PRO A 157 -0.65 27.85 -56.41
N ALA A 158 -0.57 26.78 -57.20
CA ALA A 158 0.46 26.61 -58.22
C ALA A 158 0.32 27.72 -59.26
N ASP A 159 1.41 28.49 -59.46
CA ASP A 159 1.56 29.40 -60.59
C ASP A 159 1.32 28.65 -61.91
N GLU A 160 0.40 29.19 -62.71
CA GLU A 160 0.19 28.84 -64.11
C GLU A 160 1.51 28.96 -64.87
N VAL A 161 1.98 27.85 -65.43
CA VAL A 161 3.09 27.84 -66.38
C VAL A 161 2.57 28.41 -67.71
N PRO A 162 3.20 29.46 -68.29
CA PRO A 162 2.76 30.01 -69.58
C PRO A 162 3.07 29.04 -70.73
N VAL A 163 2.07 28.85 -71.59
CA VAL A 163 2.11 28.09 -72.85
C VAL A 163 3.18 28.68 -73.78
N GLN A 164 4.18 27.88 -74.16
CA GLN A 164 5.10 28.23 -75.24
C GLN A 164 4.49 27.87 -76.59
N THR A 165 4.30 28.89 -77.42
CA THR A 165 3.91 28.80 -78.84
C THR A 165 5.14 28.44 -79.67
N THR A 166 5.10 27.31 -80.39
CA THR A 166 6.02 27.01 -81.49
C THR A 166 5.34 27.23 -82.84
N LEU A 167 6.06 27.92 -83.73
CA LEU A 167 5.77 28.15 -85.15
C LEU A 167 6.10 26.93 -86.00
#